data_AF-A0A2A4T4X2-F1
#
_entry.id   AF-A0A2A4T4X2-F1
#
_cell.length_a   1.000
_cell.length_b   1.000
_cell.length_c   1.000
_cell.angle_alpha   90.00
_cell.angle_beta   90.00
_cell.angle_gamma   90.00
#
_symmetry.space_group_name_H-M   'P 1'
#
loop_
_entity.id
_entity.type
_entity.pdbx_description
1 polymer ?
#
loop_
_entity_poly.entity_id
_entity_poly.type
_entity_poly.pdbx_seq_one_letter_code
_entity_poly.pdbx_strand_id
1 'polypeptide(L)'
;MIDEANEQALSTESDSFLLIEKSVRKSVYEARILLSYAAQNGFTIEKELIKVVVEANHAIRDNLWTIDLETEFWIAFRTLATAIAPVSIRSLKATLSQEKNIPHAVKTSVTFLFTLVCTIILLLFGQIYSGIGFSRYDDLKKTNLEYEVLMASVEKHPTELSDVFSLTAKEFNLKRIKILHKICDRLPASLYWQIDMKLDPDTQFCTKGVEPNTTAILKNIEITLEAFNSYLLPLLYGLLGALAYVLRALTTAIKKLTYTKESLINYLLRLALGALAGLAIGWFLKPEAQSFQSVQMLSPLALAFLAGYSVELLFSALDKIVVAFTSSKELRA
;
A
#
# COMPACT_ATOMS: atom_id res chain seq x y z
N MET A 1 55.30 3.39 21.91
CA MET A 1 54.29 4.44 22.19
C MET A 1 54.39 5.64 21.25
N ILE A 2 55.57 6.22 20.97
CA ILE A 2 55.68 7.31 19.98
C ILE A 2 55.63 6.78 18.54
N ASP A 3 56.21 5.60 18.27
CA ASP A 3 56.19 4.98 16.92
C ASP A 3 54.79 4.53 16.48
N GLU A 4 54.01 3.87 17.34
CA GLU A 4 52.64 3.42 17.00
C GLU A 4 51.68 4.59 16.69
N ALA A 5 51.83 5.72 17.39
CA ALA A 5 51.01 6.91 17.14
C ALA A 5 51.38 7.58 15.81
N ASN A 6 52.66 7.51 15.41
CA ASN A 6 53.15 8.07 14.15
C ASN A 6 52.79 7.16 12.95
N GLU A 7 52.82 5.84 13.14
CA GLU A 7 52.35 4.84 12.17
C GLU A 7 50.83 4.92 11.95
N GLN A 8 50.05 5.13 13.02
CA GLN A 8 48.61 5.36 12.92
C GLN A 8 48.29 6.68 12.22
N ALA A 9 48.99 7.79 12.53
CA ALA A 9 48.78 9.06 11.85
C ALA A 9 49.07 8.97 10.33
N LEU A 10 50.18 8.33 9.95
CA LEU A 10 50.60 8.15 8.56
C LEU A 10 49.64 7.27 7.75
N SER A 11 49.08 6.22 8.37
CA SER A 11 48.05 5.37 7.76
C SER A 11 46.73 6.11 7.56
N THR A 12 46.26 6.90 8.53
CA THR A 12 45.06 7.75 8.34
C THR A 12 45.23 8.81 7.27
N GLU A 13 46.41 9.42 7.15
CA GLU A 13 46.69 10.44 6.14
C GLU A 13 46.73 9.81 4.72
N SER A 14 47.41 8.67 4.58
CA SER A 14 47.41 7.85 3.36
C SER A 14 46.00 7.40 2.96
N ASP A 15 45.20 6.93 3.91
CA ASP A 15 43.82 6.51 3.66
C ASP A 15 42.93 7.68 3.24
N SER A 16 43.09 8.86 3.86
CA SER A 16 42.35 10.06 3.47
C SER A 16 42.69 10.51 2.05
N PHE A 17 43.97 10.46 1.67
CA PHE A 17 44.44 10.80 0.32
C PHE A 17 43.92 9.81 -0.72
N LEU A 18 43.97 8.51 -0.42
CA LEU A 18 43.41 7.44 -1.27
C LEU A 18 41.89 7.62 -1.49
N LEU A 19 41.16 8.04 -0.46
CA LEU A 19 39.73 8.33 -0.56
C LEU A 19 39.44 9.55 -1.45
N ILE A 20 40.25 10.60 -1.34
CA ILE A 20 40.14 11.79 -2.19
C ILE A 20 40.41 11.42 -3.65
N GLU A 21 41.49 10.70 -3.95
CA GLU A 21 41.84 10.29 -5.32
C GLU A 21 40.72 9.42 -5.95
N LYS A 22 40.19 8.48 -5.18
CA LYS A 22 39.06 7.64 -5.60
C LYS A 22 37.80 8.46 -5.86
N SER A 23 37.56 9.51 -5.06
CA SER A 23 36.40 10.40 -5.21
C SER A 23 36.49 11.29 -6.47
N VAL A 24 37.68 11.83 -6.76
CA VAL A 24 37.95 12.66 -7.95
C VAL A 24 37.81 11.82 -9.21
N ARG A 25 38.41 10.62 -9.24
CA ARG A 25 38.29 9.67 -10.35
C ARG A 25 36.84 9.30 -10.66
N LYS A 26 36.05 9.06 -9.61
CA LYS A 26 34.61 8.82 -9.74
C LYS A 26 33.90 10.04 -10.34
N SER A 27 34.23 11.25 -9.88
CA SER A 27 33.57 12.49 -10.32
C SER A 27 33.87 12.81 -11.78
N VAL A 28 35.11 12.61 -12.24
CA VAL A 28 35.47 12.77 -13.67
C VAL A 28 34.72 11.76 -14.55
N TYR A 29 34.63 10.50 -14.11
CA TYR A 29 33.81 9.50 -14.80
C TYR A 29 32.32 9.91 -14.86
N GLU A 30 31.78 10.43 -13.77
CA GLU A 30 30.41 10.95 -13.71
C GLU A 30 30.20 12.14 -14.65
N ALA A 31 31.14 13.09 -14.71
CA ALA A 31 31.12 14.22 -15.63
C ALA A 31 31.02 13.78 -17.09
N ARG A 32 31.74 12.71 -17.47
CA ARG A 32 31.68 12.14 -18.82
C ARG A 32 30.32 11.54 -19.17
N ILE A 33 29.66 10.90 -18.21
CA ILE A 33 28.28 10.39 -18.40
C ILE A 33 27.32 11.56 -18.63
N LEU A 34 27.46 12.64 -17.86
CA LEU A 34 26.64 13.83 -18.04
C LEU A 34 26.88 14.48 -19.41
N LEU A 35 28.15 14.58 -19.81
CA LEU A 35 28.55 15.15 -21.10
C LEU A 35 28.01 14.34 -22.28
N SER A 36 28.12 13.00 -22.23
CA SER A 36 27.59 12.14 -23.29
C SER A 36 26.07 12.21 -23.38
N TYR A 37 25.38 12.26 -22.24
CA TYR A 37 23.94 12.47 -22.19
C TYR A 37 23.54 13.82 -22.78
N ALA A 38 24.21 14.89 -22.38
CA ALA A 38 23.93 16.25 -22.85
C ALA A 38 24.12 16.37 -24.37
N ALA A 39 25.19 15.79 -24.91
CA ALA A 39 25.44 15.72 -26.35
C ALA A 39 24.35 14.92 -27.10
N GLN A 40 23.95 13.76 -26.58
CA GLN A 40 22.91 12.92 -27.21
C GLN A 40 21.52 13.56 -27.23
N ASN A 41 21.22 14.43 -26.25
CA ASN A 41 19.92 15.08 -26.11
C ASN A 41 19.91 16.51 -26.67
N GLY A 42 20.98 16.93 -27.35
CA GLY A 42 21.03 18.22 -28.05
C GLY A 42 21.22 19.45 -27.15
N PHE A 43 21.75 19.28 -25.94
CA PHE A 43 22.11 20.42 -25.09
C PHE A 43 23.32 21.15 -25.69
N THR A 44 23.22 22.47 -25.81
CA THR A 44 24.33 23.33 -26.21
C THR A 44 25.29 23.51 -25.04
N ILE A 45 26.48 22.92 -25.13
CA ILE A 45 27.51 22.99 -24.11
C ILE A 45 28.68 23.79 -24.65
N GLU A 46 29.19 24.72 -23.84
CA GLU A 46 30.34 25.53 -24.20
C GLU A 46 31.58 24.66 -24.45
N LYS A 47 32.31 24.98 -25.51
CA LYS A 47 33.52 24.24 -25.92
C LYS A 47 34.56 24.16 -24.79
N GLU A 48 34.70 25.22 -24.00
CA GLU A 48 35.66 25.25 -22.89
C GLU A 48 35.32 24.21 -21.82
N LEU A 49 34.04 24.05 -21.52
CA LEU A 49 33.57 23.07 -20.53
C LEU A 49 33.84 21.63 -21.00
N ILE A 50 33.64 21.36 -22.29
CA ILE A 50 33.96 20.06 -22.91
C ILE A 50 35.46 19.79 -22.79
N LYS A 51 36.29 20.79 -23.10
CA LYS A 51 37.74 20.69 -23.05
C LYS A 51 38.23 20.34 -21.64
N VAL A 52 37.80 21.07 -20.61
CA VAL A 52 38.18 20.82 -19.21
C VAL A 52 37.81 19.41 -18.76
N VAL A 53 36.61 18.91 -19.09
CA VAL A 53 36.19 17.55 -18.72
C VAL A 53 37.01 16.46 -19.42
N VAL A 54 37.39 16.69 -20.68
CA VAL A 54 38.23 15.77 -21.46
C VAL A 54 39.66 15.79 -20.94
N GLU A 55 40.22 16.98 -20.68
CA GLU A 55 41.56 17.17 -20.10
C GLU A 55 41.66 16.53 -18.72
N ALA A 56 40.67 16.71 -17.85
CA ALA A 56 40.58 16.04 -16.55
C ALA A 56 40.66 14.51 -16.67
N ASN A 57 39.99 13.92 -17.67
CA ASN A 57 40.05 12.47 -17.90
C ASN A 57 41.43 12.00 -18.41
N HIS A 58 42.11 12.80 -19.22
CA HIS A 58 43.48 12.51 -19.66
C HIS A 58 44.48 12.65 -18.51
N ALA A 59 44.38 13.72 -17.70
CA ALA A 59 45.21 13.97 -16.54
C ALA A 59 45.13 12.82 -15.50
N ILE A 60 43.94 12.25 -15.28
CA ILE A 60 43.78 11.08 -14.39
C ILE A 60 44.45 9.82 -14.94
N ARG A 61 44.47 9.63 -16.27
CA ARG A 61 45.12 8.49 -16.91
C ARG A 61 46.64 8.65 -16.89
N ASP A 62 47.11 9.86 -17.14
CA ASP A 62 48.52 10.18 -17.34
C ASP A 62 49.20 10.59 -15.99
N ASN A 63 48.44 10.55 -14.89
CA ASN A 63 48.85 10.91 -13.52
C ASN A 63 49.36 12.37 -13.37
N LEU A 64 48.74 13.30 -14.11
CA LEU A 64 49.08 14.71 -14.19
C LEU A 64 47.95 15.60 -13.63
N TRP A 65 47.46 15.27 -12.43
CA TRP A 65 46.38 16.02 -11.79
C TRP A 65 46.93 17.25 -11.04
N THR A 66 46.61 18.45 -11.51
CA THR A 66 47.05 19.72 -10.91
C THR A 66 45.92 20.42 -10.15
N ILE A 67 46.29 21.29 -9.19
CA ILE A 67 45.32 22.07 -8.38
C ILE A 67 44.47 22.99 -9.28
N ASP A 68 45.08 23.61 -10.28
CA ASP A 68 44.39 24.50 -11.22
C ASP A 68 43.36 23.72 -12.05
N LEU A 69 43.77 22.57 -12.60
CA LEU A 69 42.86 21.70 -13.35
C LEU A 69 41.73 21.16 -12.48
N GLU A 70 42.00 20.82 -11.22
CA GLU A 70 40.96 20.39 -10.29
C GLU A 70 39.92 21.47 -10.04
N THR A 71 40.36 22.71 -9.84
CA THR A 71 39.48 23.84 -9.60
C THR A 71 38.60 24.12 -10.82
N GLU A 72 39.22 24.16 -12.01
CA GLU A 72 38.51 24.31 -13.27
C GLU A 72 37.52 23.17 -13.51
N PHE A 73 37.93 21.93 -13.20
CA PHE A 73 37.07 20.75 -13.30
C PHE A 73 35.83 20.86 -12.42
N TRP A 74 35.96 21.25 -11.15
CA TRP A 74 34.80 21.35 -10.25
C TRP A 74 33.83 22.44 -10.69
N ILE A 75 34.34 23.56 -11.24
CA ILE A 75 33.51 24.61 -11.84
C ILE A 75 32.78 24.08 -13.08
N ALA A 76 33.50 23.44 -14.00
CA ALA A 76 32.93 22.83 -15.21
C ALA A 76 31.88 21.76 -14.87
N PHE A 77 32.16 20.89 -13.89
CA PHE A 77 31.25 19.85 -13.44
C PHE A 77 29.96 20.43 -12.85
N ARG A 78 30.07 21.46 -12.01
CA ARG A 78 28.91 22.18 -11.46
C ARG A 78 28.08 22.82 -12.56
N THR A 79 28.72 23.52 -13.51
CA THR A 79 28.03 24.19 -14.63
C THR A 79 27.32 23.17 -15.52
N LEU A 80 27.97 22.06 -15.84
CA LEU A 80 27.38 20.95 -16.60
C LEU A 80 26.18 20.35 -15.86
N ALA A 81 26.33 20.05 -14.57
CA ALA A 81 25.26 19.48 -13.75
C ALA A 81 24.05 20.43 -13.63
N THR A 82 24.29 21.74 -13.64
CA THR A 82 23.22 22.75 -13.60
C THR A 82 22.53 22.87 -14.97
N ALA A 83 23.27 22.81 -16.07
CA ALA A 83 22.74 22.94 -17.43
C ALA A 83 21.81 21.78 -17.84
N ILE A 84 22.01 20.60 -17.26
CA ILE A 84 21.23 19.38 -17.57
C ILE A 84 20.10 19.11 -16.56
N ALA A 85 19.87 19.99 -15.59
CA ALA A 85 18.76 19.87 -14.66
C ALA A 85 17.42 19.78 -15.42
N PRO A 86 16.46 18.94 -14.99
CA PRO A 86 16.37 18.18 -13.73
C PRO A 86 17.06 16.80 -13.73
N VAL A 87 17.79 16.44 -14.78
CA VAL A 87 18.48 15.13 -14.87
C VAL A 87 19.77 15.19 -14.06
N SER A 88 20.07 14.12 -13.32
CA SER A 88 21.26 14.03 -12.47
C SER A 88 22.03 12.75 -12.76
N ILE A 89 23.29 12.69 -12.34
CA ILE A 89 24.06 11.45 -12.44
C ILE A 89 23.40 10.29 -11.69
N ARG A 90 22.78 10.57 -10.54
CA ARG A 90 22.05 9.57 -9.75
C ARG A 90 20.87 9.03 -10.52
N SER A 91 20.15 9.90 -11.25
CA SER A 91 18.98 9.49 -12.00
C SER A 91 19.31 8.77 -13.31
N LEU A 92 20.39 9.18 -13.98
CA LEU A 92 20.95 8.44 -15.10
C LEU A 92 21.41 7.04 -14.68
N LYS A 93 22.18 6.93 -13.59
CA LYS A 93 22.62 5.62 -13.06
C LYS A 93 21.48 4.74 -12.57
N ALA A 94 20.39 5.33 -12.07
CA ALA A 94 19.25 4.58 -11.60
C ALA A 94 18.34 4.09 -12.74
N THR A 95 18.33 4.79 -13.87
CA THR A 95 17.43 4.53 -15.01
C THR A 95 18.11 3.82 -16.18
N LEU A 96 19.36 4.16 -16.47
CA LEU A 96 20.17 3.53 -17.51
C LEU A 96 20.94 2.34 -16.95
N SER A 97 20.98 1.27 -17.74
CA SER A 97 21.70 0.04 -17.41
C SER A 97 23.20 0.27 -17.54
N GLN A 98 24.00 -0.09 -16.53
CA GLN A 98 25.40 -0.46 -16.78
C GLN A 98 25.38 -1.88 -17.34
N GLU A 99 26.03 -2.11 -18.49
CA GLU A 99 26.01 -3.26 -19.43
C GLU A 99 25.74 -4.69 -18.91
N LYS A 100 25.76 -4.98 -17.60
CA LYS A 100 25.49 -6.28 -16.99
C LYS A 100 24.30 -6.36 -16.01
N ASN A 101 23.69 -5.24 -15.59
CA ASN A 101 22.64 -5.26 -14.55
C ASN A 101 21.36 -4.53 -14.96
N ILE A 102 20.21 -5.17 -14.73
CA ILE A 102 18.88 -4.55 -14.92
C ILE A 102 18.83 -3.21 -14.16
N PRO A 103 18.41 -2.09 -14.81
CA PRO A 103 18.35 -0.80 -14.14
C PRO A 103 17.50 -0.86 -12.87
N HIS A 104 17.94 -0.16 -11.83
CA HIS A 104 17.24 -0.13 -10.55
C HIS A 104 15.78 0.32 -10.72
N ALA A 105 15.54 1.31 -11.59
CA ALA A 105 14.20 1.80 -11.90
C ALA A 105 13.27 0.72 -12.46
N VAL A 106 13.80 -0.15 -13.33
CA VAL A 106 13.04 -1.27 -13.92
C VAL A 106 12.72 -2.31 -12.87
N LYS A 107 13.70 -2.70 -12.04
CA LYS A 107 13.49 -3.64 -10.94
C LYS A 107 12.41 -3.13 -9.98
N THR A 108 12.52 -1.87 -9.56
CA THR A 108 11.52 -1.22 -8.69
C THR A 108 10.14 -1.21 -9.35
N SER A 109 10.04 -0.90 -10.64
CA SER A 109 8.77 -0.91 -11.38
C SER A 109 8.10 -2.29 -11.38
N VAL A 110 8.87 -3.34 -11.64
CA VAL A 110 8.38 -4.73 -11.61
C VAL A 110 7.92 -5.12 -10.21
N THR A 111 8.65 -4.73 -9.16
CA THR A 111 8.23 -4.98 -7.78
C THR A 111 6.89 -4.33 -7.46
N PHE A 112 6.72 -3.03 -7.77
CA PHE A 112 5.43 -2.35 -7.53
C PHE A 112 4.29 -2.92 -8.39
N LEU A 113 4.58 -3.34 -9.63
CA LEU A 113 3.60 -4.03 -10.48
C LEU A 113 3.16 -5.35 -9.86
N PHE A 114 4.10 -6.15 -9.37
CA PHE A 114 3.80 -7.41 -8.68
C PHE A 114 2.98 -7.15 -7.41
N THR A 115 3.35 -6.17 -6.59
CA THR A 115 2.59 -5.78 -5.39
C THR A 115 1.17 -5.34 -5.74
N LEU A 116 0.98 -4.60 -6.84
CA LEU A 116 -0.34 -4.21 -7.35
C LEU A 116 -1.17 -5.43 -7.75
N VAL A 117 -0.60 -6.36 -8.52
CA VAL A 117 -1.29 -7.60 -8.90
C VAL A 117 -1.64 -8.44 -7.68
N CYS A 118 -0.74 -8.61 -6.72
CA CYS A 118 -1.02 -9.30 -5.46
C CYS A 118 -2.14 -8.62 -4.67
N THR A 119 -2.16 -7.29 -4.62
CA THR A 119 -3.22 -6.54 -3.93
C THR A 119 -4.57 -6.72 -4.62
N ILE A 120 -4.61 -6.74 -5.95
CA ILE A 120 -5.83 -7.03 -6.72
C ILE A 120 -6.32 -8.45 -6.45
N ILE A 121 -5.42 -9.44 -6.48
CA ILE A 121 -5.77 -10.84 -6.18
C ILE A 121 -6.32 -10.95 -4.76
N LEU A 122 -5.67 -10.32 -3.78
CA LEU A 122 -6.13 -10.29 -2.39
C LEU A 122 -7.52 -9.64 -2.26
N LEU A 123 -7.75 -8.53 -2.97
CA LEU A 123 -9.06 -7.87 -3.02
C LEU A 123 -10.12 -8.78 -3.63
N LEU A 124 -9.83 -9.47 -4.73
CA LEU A 124 -10.76 -10.41 -5.37
C LEU A 124 -11.14 -11.54 -4.41
N PHE A 125 -10.17 -12.15 -3.73
CA PHE A 125 -10.44 -13.16 -2.71
C PHE A 125 -11.29 -12.59 -1.57
N GLY A 126 -10.97 -11.38 -1.10
CA GLY A 126 -11.74 -10.71 -0.06
C GLY A 126 -13.18 -10.41 -0.46
N GLN A 127 -13.40 -9.95 -1.70
CA GLN A 127 -14.74 -9.71 -2.24
C GLN A 127 -15.55 -10.99 -2.39
N ILE A 128 -14.94 -12.07 -2.89
CA ILE A 128 -15.59 -13.38 -3.01
C ILE A 128 -15.96 -13.90 -1.62
N TYR A 129 -15.05 -13.78 -0.65
CA TYR A 129 -15.30 -14.21 0.74
C TYR A 129 -16.45 -13.42 1.37
N SER A 130 -16.44 -12.09 1.27
CA SER A 130 -17.50 -11.21 1.76
C SER A 130 -18.85 -11.52 1.10
N GLY A 131 -18.88 -11.70 -0.22
CA GLY A 131 -20.10 -11.99 -0.97
C GLY A 131 -20.73 -13.34 -0.61
N ILE A 132 -19.90 -14.39 -0.47
CA ILE A 132 -20.37 -15.69 0.03
C ILE A 132 -20.86 -15.56 1.47
N GLY A 133 -20.13 -14.83 2.32
CA GLY A 133 -20.48 -14.58 3.71
C GLY A 133 -21.86 -13.95 3.86
N PHE A 134 -22.12 -12.84 3.14
CA PHE A 134 -23.43 -12.18 3.16
C PHE A 134 -24.55 -13.05 2.64
N SER A 135 -24.35 -13.78 1.53
CA SER A 135 -25.36 -14.72 1.03
C SER A 135 -25.76 -15.75 2.08
N ARG A 136 -24.79 -16.28 2.85
CA ARG A 136 -25.09 -17.25 3.92
C ARG A 136 -25.72 -16.61 5.15
N TYR A 137 -25.32 -15.39 5.49
CA TYR A 137 -25.96 -14.61 6.54
C TYR A 137 -27.44 -14.37 6.21
N ASP A 138 -27.75 -13.92 4.98
CA ASP A 138 -29.13 -13.65 4.55
C ASP A 138 -29.98 -14.92 4.51
N ASP A 139 -29.45 -16.03 3.99
CA ASP A 139 -30.14 -17.32 3.98
C ASP A 139 -30.47 -17.80 5.40
N LEU A 140 -29.52 -17.67 6.34
CA LEU A 140 -29.70 -18.08 7.73
C LEU A 140 -30.69 -17.15 8.45
N LYS A 141 -30.57 -15.84 8.23
CA LYS A 141 -31.46 -14.82 8.81
C LYS A 141 -32.91 -15.04 8.37
N LYS A 142 -33.13 -15.27 7.07
CA LYS A 142 -34.46 -15.55 6.52
C LYS A 142 -35.03 -16.85 7.08
N THR A 143 -34.23 -17.92 7.12
CA THR A 143 -34.66 -19.21 7.67
C THR A 143 -34.97 -19.12 9.18
N ASN A 144 -34.21 -18.33 9.93
CA ASN A 144 -34.45 -18.10 11.35
C ASN A 144 -35.76 -17.33 11.59
N LEU A 145 -36.03 -16.30 10.78
CA LEU A 145 -37.28 -15.54 10.86
C LEU A 145 -38.50 -16.41 10.54
N GLU A 146 -38.43 -17.23 9.49
CA GLU A 146 -39.49 -18.18 9.12
C GLU A 146 -39.75 -19.19 10.26
N TYR A 147 -38.70 -19.68 10.92
CA TYR A 147 -38.82 -20.56 12.10
C TYR A 147 -39.47 -19.87 13.29
N GLU A 148 -39.07 -18.64 13.64
CA GLU A 148 -39.65 -17.88 14.75
C GLU A 148 -41.15 -17.61 14.54
N VAL A 149 -41.56 -17.25 13.31
CA VAL A 149 -42.97 -17.05 12.96
C VAL A 149 -43.77 -18.36 13.07
N LEU A 150 -43.18 -19.48 12.64
CA LEU A 150 -43.80 -20.80 12.74
C LEU A 150 -44.03 -21.19 14.21
N MET A 151 -43.00 -21.03 15.05
CA MET A 151 -43.07 -21.36 16.48
C MET A 151 -44.06 -20.47 17.23
N ALA A 152 -44.11 -19.17 16.92
CA ALA A 152 -45.11 -18.26 17.49
C ALA A 152 -46.55 -18.61 17.07
N SER A 153 -46.73 -19.22 15.89
CA SER A 153 -48.04 -19.68 15.42
C SER A 153 -48.48 -20.97 16.13
N VAL A 154 -47.53 -21.88 16.43
CA VAL A 154 -47.74 -23.11 17.21
C VAL A 154 -48.15 -22.80 18.64
N GLU A 155 -47.50 -21.82 19.28
CA GLU A 155 -47.82 -21.39 20.64
C GLU A 155 -49.26 -20.87 20.78
N LYS A 156 -49.80 -20.24 19.73
CA LYS A 156 -51.17 -19.71 19.71
C LYS A 156 -52.26 -20.77 19.46
N HIS A 157 -51.93 -21.92 18.86
CA HIS A 157 -52.91 -22.96 18.49
C HIS A 157 -52.38 -24.37 18.80
N PRO A 158 -52.24 -24.75 20.09
CA PRO A 158 -51.56 -25.99 20.49
C PRO A 158 -52.29 -27.29 20.11
N THR A 159 -53.60 -27.25 19.86
CA THR A 159 -54.46 -28.45 19.85
C THR A 159 -54.96 -28.90 18.48
N GLU A 160 -54.90 -28.09 17.42
CA GLU A 160 -55.51 -28.46 16.12
C GLU A 160 -54.52 -29.02 15.08
N LEU A 161 -53.20 -28.82 15.24
CA LEU A 161 -52.27 -29.02 14.12
C LEU A 161 -50.84 -29.46 14.53
N SER A 162 -50.69 -30.15 15.67
CA SER A 162 -49.39 -30.50 16.26
C SER A 162 -48.45 -31.32 15.35
N ASP A 163 -49.00 -32.26 14.59
CA ASP A 163 -48.20 -33.24 13.86
C ASP A 163 -47.64 -32.67 12.55
N VAL A 164 -48.42 -31.85 11.83
CA VAL A 164 -47.96 -31.20 10.60
C VAL A 164 -46.94 -30.10 10.92
N PHE A 165 -47.20 -29.28 11.96
CA PHE A 165 -46.26 -28.24 12.37
C PHE A 165 -44.98 -28.80 12.98
N SER A 166 -45.03 -29.91 13.73
CA SER A 166 -43.82 -30.53 14.27
C SER A 166 -42.90 -31.10 13.17
N LEU A 167 -43.48 -31.64 12.09
CA LEU A 167 -42.72 -32.09 10.91
C LEU A 167 -42.09 -30.91 10.16
N THR A 168 -42.84 -29.83 9.91
CA THR A 168 -42.30 -28.62 9.25
C THR A 168 -41.24 -27.93 10.11
N ALA A 169 -41.46 -27.80 11.42
CA ALA A 169 -40.46 -27.25 12.34
C ALA A 169 -39.16 -28.08 12.34
N LYS A 170 -39.27 -29.41 12.24
CA LYS A 170 -38.12 -30.31 12.11
C LYS A 170 -37.37 -30.10 10.78
N GLU A 171 -38.07 -29.90 9.66
CA GLU A 171 -37.45 -29.58 8.36
C GLU A 171 -36.71 -28.24 8.38
N PHE A 172 -37.31 -27.20 8.97
CA PHE A 172 -36.65 -25.89 9.13
C PHE A 172 -35.40 -25.98 10.02
N ASN A 173 -35.48 -26.69 11.14
CA ASN A 173 -34.33 -26.94 12.01
C ASN A 173 -33.22 -27.71 11.30
N LEU A 174 -33.57 -28.74 10.52
CA LEU A 174 -32.62 -29.45 9.66
C LEU A 174 -31.94 -28.53 8.64
N LYS A 175 -32.70 -27.62 8.03
CA LYS A 175 -32.17 -26.64 7.05
C LYS A 175 -31.20 -25.65 7.72
N ARG A 176 -31.54 -25.13 8.90
CA ARG A 176 -30.66 -24.26 9.73
C ARG A 176 -29.36 -24.98 10.06
N ILE A 177 -29.43 -26.21 10.58
CA ILE A 177 -28.26 -27.02 10.94
C ILE A 177 -27.38 -27.29 9.71
N LYS A 178 -27.95 -27.62 8.55
CA LYS A 178 -27.18 -27.81 7.31
C LYS A 178 -26.46 -26.54 6.85
N ILE A 179 -27.08 -25.37 6.99
CA ILE A 179 -26.46 -24.08 6.66
C ILE A 179 -25.32 -23.79 7.64
N LEU A 180 -25.55 -23.99 8.94
CA LEU A 180 -24.55 -23.81 10.00
C LEU A 180 -23.35 -24.75 9.81
N HIS A 181 -23.57 -26.02 9.50
CA HIS A 181 -22.51 -26.98 9.22
C HIS A 181 -21.64 -26.52 8.04
N LYS A 182 -22.27 -26.08 6.93
CA LYS A 182 -21.54 -25.51 5.78
C LYS A 182 -20.76 -24.24 6.09
N ILE A 183 -21.18 -23.46 7.08
CA ILE A 183 -20.46 -22.28 7.56
C ILE A 183 -19.26 -22.72 8.41
N CYS A 184 -19.48 -23.64 9.35
CA CYS A 184 -18.44 -24.20 10.22
C CYS A 184 -17.33 -24.92 9.44
N ASP A 185 -17.64 -25.75 8.44
CA ASP A 185 -16.61 -26.49 7.67
C ASP A 185 -15.62 -25.62 6.89
N ARG A 186 -15.95 -24.34 6.66
CA ARG A 186 -15.11 -23.41 5.88
C ARG A 186 -14.52 -22.25 6.69
N LEU A 187 -14.79 -22.19 7.98
CA LEU A 187 -14.20 -21.19 8.87
C LEU A 187 -12.85 -21.70 9.41
N PRO A 188 -11.81 -20.84 9.48
CA PRO A 188 -10.54 -21.21 10.08
C PRO A 188 -10.74 -21.56 11.57
N ALA A 189 -9.93 -22.49 12.07
CA ALA A 189 -10.18 -23.09 13.38
C ALA A 189 -10.17 -22.13 14.57
N SER A 190 -9.58 -20.95 14.38
CA SER A 190 -9.58 -19.84 15.32
C SER A 190 -10.94 -19.16 15.53
N LEU A 191 -11.97 -19.45 14.72
CA LEU A 191 -13.34 -18.99 14.96
C LEU A 191 -14.23 -20.06 15.60
N TYR A 192 -13.78 -21.33 15.69
CA TYR A 192 -14.56 -22.42 16.30
C TYR A 192 -14.80 -22.22 17.80
N TRP A 193 -13.88 -21.60 18.54
CA TRP A 193 -14.01 -21.47 20.00
C TRP A 193 -15.11 -20.50 20.44
N GLN A 194 -15.58 -19.59 19.56
CA GLN A 194 -16.68 -18.67 19.86
C GLN A 194 -18.05 -19.22 19.50
N ILE A 195 -18.10 -20.24 18.64
CA ILE A 195 -19.33 -20.91 18.24
C ILE A 195 -19.41 -22.15 19.13
N ASP A 196 -20.15 -22.07 20.24
CA ASP A 196 -20.38 -23.17 21.18
C ASP A 196 -21.23 -24.28 20.53
N MET A 197 -20.70 -24.87 19.46
CA MET A 197 -21.26 -26.00 18.73
C MET A 197 -20.48 -27.24 19.15
N LYS A 198 -20.96 -27.93 20.19
CA LYS A 198 -20.58 -29.34 20.41
C LYS A 198 -21.09 -30.16 19.23
N LEU A 199 -20.26 -30.27 18.19
CA LEU A 199 -20.43 -31.23 17.10
C LEU A 199 -20.02 -32.61 17.63
N ASP A 200 -20.97 -33.53 17.69
CA ASP A 200 -20.72 -34.94 17.93
C ASP A 200 -20.10 -35.55 16.67
N PRO A 201 -18.88 -36.12 16.73
CA PRO A 201 -18.13 -36.57 15.55
C PRO A 201 -18.80 -37.74 14.80
N ASP A 202 -19.70 -38.49 15.46
CA ASP A 202 -20.30 -39.69 14.88
C ASP A 202 -21.66 -39.45 14.21
N THR A 203 -22.35 -38.33 14.48
CA THR A 203 -23.75 -38.14 14.06
C THR A 203 -24.03 -36.96 13.13
N GLN A 204 -23.10 -36.04 12.86
CA GLN A 204 -23.35 -34.81 12.06
C GLN A 204 -24.55 -33.95 12.53
N PHE A 205 -25.15 -34.27 13.68
CA PHE A 205 -26.26 -33.56 14.27
C PHE A 205 -25.79 -32.89 15.56
N CYS A 206 -26.25 -31.66 15.79
CA CYS A 206 -26.27 -31.08 17.12
C CYS A 206 -26.90 -32.12 18.05
N THR A 207 -26.23 -32.43 19.18
CA THR A 207 -26.73 -33.34 20.21
C THR A 207 -28.23 -33.15 20.42
N LYS A 208 -29.01 -34.24 20.35
CA LYS A 208 -30.47 -34.22 20.58
C LYS A 208 -30.81 -33.33 21.78
N GLY A 209 -31.53 -32.23 21.54
CA GLY A 209 -32.09 -31.39 22.60
C GLY A 209 -31.41 -30.04 22.87
N VAL A 210 -30.35 -29.66 22.15
CA VAL A 210 -29.79 -28.30 22.23
C VAL A 210 -30.21 -27.50 21.01
N GLU A 211 -31.13 -26.55 21.19
CA GLU A 211 -31.43 -25.57 20.12
C GLU A 211 -30.16 -24.74 19.86
N PRO A 212 -29.65 -24.70 18.61
CA PRO A 212 -28.50 -23.86 18.29
C PRO A 212 -28.87 -22.41 18.55
N ASN A 213 -28.07 -21.69 19.34
CA ASN A 213 -28.24 -20.27 19.62
C ASN A 213 -27.98 -19.43 18.35
N THR A 214 -28.92 -19.51 17.43
CA THR A 214 -28.79 -19.02 16.06
C THR A 214 -28.75 -17.50 16.02
N THR A 215 -29.35 -16.84 17.00
CA THR A 215 -29.28 -15.38 17.18
C THR A 215 -27.86 -14.94 17.54
N ALA A 216 -27.17 -15.65 18.44
CA ALA A 216 -25.77 -15.37 18.74
C ALA A 216 -24.85 -15.62 17.54
N ILE A 217 -25.09 -16.70 16.78
CA ILE A 217 -24.31 -17.01 15.57
C ILE A 217 -24.52 -15.96 14.48
N LEU A 218 -25.77 -15.55 14.23
CA LEU A 218 -26.10 -14.49 13.29
C LEU A 218 -25.39 -13.19 13.66
N LYS A 219 -25.42 -12.81 14.93
CA LYS A 219 -24.74 -11.61 15.43
C LYS A 219 -23.22 -11.67 15.24
N ASN A 220 -22.59 -12.83 15.50
CA ASN A 220 -21.15 -13.00 15.30
C ASN A 220 -20.75 -12.92 13.82
N ILE A 221 -21.54 -13.51 12.93
CA ILE A 221 -21.33 -13.44 11.48
C ILE A 221 -21.46 -11.99 11.00
N GLU A 222 -22.50 -11.27 11.45
CA GLU A 222 -22.73 -9.87 11.13
C GLU A 222 -21.55 -8.98 11.55
N ILE A 223 -21.12 -9.07 12.80
CA ILE A 223 -19.97 -8.30 13.32
C ILE A 223 -18.71 -8.58 12.51
N THR A 224 -18.47 -9.85 12.17
CA THR A 224 -17.28 -10.26 11.41
C THR A 224 -17.31 -9.70 9.98
N LEU A 225 -18.45 -9.82 9.29
CA LEU A 225 -18.62 -9.31 7.93
C LEU A 225 -18.59 -7.78 7.90
N GLU A 226 -19.21 -7.10 8.87
CA GLU A 226 -19.19 -5.65 8.95
C GLU A 226 -17.78 -5.12 9.22
N ALA A 227 -17.03 -5.75 10.14
CA ALA A 227 -15.64 -5.39 10.40
C ALA A 227 -14.78 -5.57 9.13
N PHE A 228 -14.98 -6.65 8.39
CA PHE A 228 -14.28 -6.91 7.14
C PHE A 228 -14.55 -5.82 6.09
N ASN A 229 -15.82 -5.46 5.88
CA ASN A 229 -16.21 -4.45 4.88
C ASN A 229 -15.93 -3.01 5.31
N SER A 230 -15.91 -2.72 6.62
CA SER A 230 -15.71 -1.37 7.14
C SER A 230 -14.24 -1.00 7.35
N TYR A 231 -13.37 -1.99 7.62
CA TYR A 231 -11.96 -1.73 7.94
C TYR A 231 -11.02 -2.30 6.88
N LEU A 232 -11.12 -3.59 6.56
CA LEU A 232 -10.13 -4.26 5.72
C LEU A 232 -10.27 -3.84 4.25
N LEU A 233 -11.49 -3.84 3.71
CA LEU A 233 -11.69 -3.45 2.31
C LEU A 233 -11.27 -1.99 2.05
N PRO A 234 -11.72 -0.97 2.81
CA PRO A 234 -11.31 0.42 2.55
C PRO A 234 -9.80 0.61 2.64
N LEU A 235 -9.13 -0.05 3.59
CA LEU A 235 -7.67 -0.04 3.71
C LEU A 235 -6.98 -0.59 2.45
N LEU A 236 -7.42 -1.75 1.96
CA LEU A 236 -6.86 -2.38 0.74
C LEU A 236 -7.17 -1.56 -0.52
N TYR A 237 -8.37 -0.96 -0.62
CA TYR A 237 -8.73 -0.06 -1.71
C TYR A 237 -7.89 1.23 -1.69
N GLY A 238 -7.62 1.80 -0.52
CA GLY A 238 -6.71 2.93 -0.36
C GLY A 238 -5.27 2.59 -0.76
N LEU A 239 -4.78 1.41 -0.36
CA LEU A 239 -3.48 0.91 -0.79
C LEU A 239 -3.41 0.75 -2.33
N LEU A 240 -4.47 0.21 -2.95
CA LEU A 240 -4.57 0.07 -4.40
C LEU A 240 -4.51 1.43 -5.11
N GLY A 241 -5.21 2.43 -4.59
CA GLY A 241 -5.14 3.81 -5.09
C GLY A 241 -3.73 4.38 -5.04
N ALA A 242 -3.02 4.19 -3.93
CA ALA A 242 -1.65 4.64 -3.79
C ALA A 242 -0.69 3.91 -4.72
N LEU A 243 -0.86 2.59 -4.90
CA LEU A 243 -0.08 1.80 -5.86
C LEU A 243 -0.27 2.30 -7.29
N ALA A 244 -1.50 2.63 -7.69
CA ALA A 244 -1.79 3.19 -9.01
C ALA A 244 -1.09 4.56 -9.21
N TYR A 245 -1.10 5.42 -8.19
CA TYR A 245 -0.34 6.68 -8.23
C TYR A 245 1.16 6.42 -8.38
N VAL A 246 1.75 5.56 -7.53
CA VAL A 246 3.20 5.29 -7.53
C VAL A 246 3.64 4.74 -8.87
N LEU A 247 2.88 3.84 -9.49
CA LEU A 247 3.20 3.29 -10.80
C LEU A 247 3.21 4.37 -11.90
N ARG A 248 2.22 5.29 -11.87
CA ARG A 248 2.16 6.44 -12.79
C ARG A 248 3.30 7.43 -12.56
N ALA A 249 3.62 7.73 -11.30
CA ALA A 249 4.73 8.61 -10.93
C ALA A 249 6.07 8.02 -11.38
N LEU A 250 6.29 6.74 -11.12
CA LEU A 250 7.49 6.02 -11.54
C LEU A 250 7.64 5.97 -13.06
N THR A 251 6.56 5.70 -13.79
CA THR A 251 6.55 5.76 -15.27
C THR A 251 6.97 7.14 -15.78
N THR A 252 6.47 8.21 -15.16
CA THR A 252 6.81 9.58 -15.52
C THR A 252 8.26 9.91 -15.18
N ALA A 253 8.74 9.48 -14.01
CA ALA A 253 10.10 9.72 -13.55
C ALA A 253 11.14 8.97 -14.41
N ILE A 254 10.82 7.74 -14.85
CA ILE A 254 11.65 6.96 -15.76
C ILE A 254 11.71 7.62 -17.14
N LYS A 255 10.55 7.99 -17.71
CA LYS A 255 10.49 8.69 -19.01
C LYS A 255 11.28 10.00 -19.02
N LYS A 256 11.27 10.73 -17.90
CA LYS A 256 12.00 12.00 -17.73
C LYS A 256 13.42 11.83 -17.21
N LEU A 257 13.92 10.61 -16.98
CA LEU A 257 15.23 10.34 -16.39
C LEU A 257 15.48 11.09 -15.06
N THR A 258 14.44 11.25 -14.24
CA THR A 258 14.47 11.95 -12.93
C THR A 258 14.37 10.98 -11.75
N TYR A 259 14.16 9.68 -11.99
CA TYR A 259 14.08 8.68 -10.93
C TYR A 259 15.42 8.53 -10.20
N THR A 260 15.44 8.65 -8.88
CA THR A 260 16.59 8.37 -8.02
C THR A 260 16.27 7.23 -7.05
N LYS A 261 17.28 6.57 -6.49
CA LYS A 261 17.04 5.45 -5.54
C LYS A 261 16.37 5.94 -4.25
N GLU A 262 16.69 7.16 -3.84
CA GLU A 262 16.15 7.84 -2.67
C GLU A 262 14.64 8.09 -2.80
N SER A 263 14.12 8.21 -4.03
CA SER A 263 12.67 8.35 -4.27
C SER A 263 11.85 7.15 -3.78
N LEU A 264 12.48 5.99 -3.56
CA LEU A 264 11.81 4.79 -3.04
C LEU A 264 11.17 5.05 -1.67
N ILE A 265 11.85 5.78 -0.78
CA ILE A 265 11.33 6.08 0.56
C ILE A 265 10.02 6.86 0.45
N ASN A 266 9.98 7.86 -0.43
CA ASN A 266 8.77 8.66 -0.67
C ASN A 266 7.61 7.81 -1.19
N TYR A 267 7.88 6.84 -2.08
CA TYR A 267 6.84 5.93 -2.56
C TYR A 267 6.32 5.00 -1.46
N LEU A 268 7.18 4.47 -0.58
CA LEU A 268 6.75 3.62 0.54
C LEU A 268 5.90 4.39 1.55
N LEU A 269 6.33 5.61 1.94
CA LEU A 269 5.55 6.48 2.81
C LEU A 269 4.19 6.77 2.20
N ARG A 270 4.14 7.02 0.89
CA ARG A 270 2.87 7.24 0.19
C ARG A 270 1.95 6.01 0.20
N LEU A 271 2.49 4.79 0.09
CA LEU A 271 1.67 3.58 0.21
C LEU A 271 1.02 3.47 1.58
N ALA A 272 1.78 3.71 2.65
CA ALA A 272 1.27 3.67 4.02
C ALA A 272 0.19 4.74 4.25
N LEU A 273 0.45 5.97 3.79
CA LEU A 273 -0.51 7.07 3.89
C LEU A 273 -1.78 6.81 3.07
N GLY A 274 -1.67 6.19 1.90
CA GLY A 274 -2.82 5.83 1.08
C GLY A 274 -3.70 4.74 1.68
N ALA A 275 -3.10 3.74 2.33
CA ALA A 275 -3.84 2.73 3.08
C ALA A 275 -4.59 3.36 4.27
N LEU A 276 -3.92 4.25 5.01
CA LEU A 276 -4.53 5.02 6.11
C LEU A 276 -5.65 5.94 5.61
N ALA A 277 -5.46 6.60 4.47
CA ALA A 277 -6.46 7.45 3.83
C ALA A 277 -7.73 6.66 3.48
N GLY A 278 -7.57 5.45 2.91
CA GLY A 278 -8.70 4.56 2.62
C GLY A 278 -9.47 4.15 3.87
N LEU A 279 -8.77 3.81 4.95
CA LEU A 279 -9.38 3.49 6.24
C LEU A 279 -10.11 4.69 6.86
N ALA A 280 -9.51 5.89 6.78
CA ALA A 280 -10.13 7.12 7.27
C ALA A 280 -11.48 7.37 6.58
N ILE A 281 -11.54 7.25 5.25
CA ILE A 281 -12.81 7.37 4.51
C ILE A 281 -13.86 6.35 4.97
N GLY A 282 -13.46 5.09 5.19
CA GLY A 282 -14.36 4.04 5.69
C GLY A 282 -14.95 4.36 7.07
N TRP A 283 -14.18 5.03 7.93
CA TRP A 283 -14.64 5.45 9.25
C TRP A 283 -15.51 6.71 9.22
N PHE A 284 -15.13 7.73 8.44
CA PHE A 284 -15.84 9.00 8.36
C PHE A 284 -17.16 8.97 7.56
N LEU A 285 -17.33 8.01 6.65
CA LEU A 285 -18.51 7.92 5.77
C LEU A 285 -19.52 6.83 6.19
N LYS A 286 -19.52 6.38 7.45
CA LYS A 286 -20.55 5.44 7.92
C LYS A 286 -21.96 6.05 7.72
N PRO A 287 -22.91 5.29 7.12
CA PRO A 287 -24.24 5.80 6.72
C PRO A 287 -25.13 6.30 7.87
N GLU A 288 -24.72 6.07 9.12
CA GLU A 288 -25.37 6.64 10.31
C GLU A 288 -25.14 8.16 10.43
N ALA A 289 -24.07 8.68 9.82
CA ALA A 289 -23.83 10.12 9.68
C ALA A 289 -24.65 10.68 8.51
N GLN A 290 -25.90 11.05 8.78
CA GLN A 290 -26.90 11.57 7.82
C GLN A 290 -26.52 12.88 7.09
N SER A 291 -25.28 13.38 7.21
CA SER A 291 -24.91 14.75 6.87
C SER A 291 -24.31 14.97 5.47
N PHE A 292 -24.04 13.93 4.67
CA PHE A 292 -23.39 14.09 3.36
C PHE A 292 -24.15 13.41 2.20
N GLN A 293 -25.29 13.99 1.82
CA GLN A 293 -26.15 13.49 0.74
C GLN A 293 -25.51 13.55 -0.66
N SER A 294 -24.53 14.44 -0.90
CA SER A 294 -23.89 14.61 -2.21
C SER A 294 -22.81 13.57 -2.54
N VAL A 295 -22.34 12.80 -1.56
CA VAL A 295 -21.27 11.80 -1.73
C VAL A 295 -21.83 10.39 -2.02
N GLN A 296 -23.15 10.21 -1.92
CA GLN A 296 -23.83 8.91 -2.08
C GLN A 296 -23.78 8.33 -3.51
N MET A 297 -23.35 9.10 -4.52
CA MET A 297 -23.23 8.60 -5.90
C MET A 297 -22.02 7.68 -6.11
N LEU A 298 -21.00 7.76 -5.25
CA LEU A 298 -19.84 6.87 -5.28
C LEU A 298 -19.93 5.83 -4.18
N SER A 299 -19.60 4.58 -4.52
CA SER A 299 -19.44 3.53 -3.51
C SER A 299 -18.39 3.95 -2.47
N PRO A 300 -18.59 3.71 -1.16
CA PRO A 300 -17.61 3.99 -0.12
C PRO A 300 -16.20 3.43 -0.42
N LEU A 301 -16.12 2.28 -1.09
CA LEU A 301 -14.87 1.67 -1.51
C LEU A 301 -14.18 2.44 -2.65
N ALA A 302 -14.95 3.03 -3.56
CA ALA A 302 -14.42 3.88 -4.62
C ALA A 302 -13.85 5.19 -4.05
N LEU A 303 -14.46 5.73 -3.00
CA LEU A 303 -13.95 6.88 -2.28
C LEU A 303 -12.66 6.54 -1.51
N ALA A 304 -12.59 5.36 -0.90
CA ALA A 304 -11.36 4.89 -0.26
C ALA A 304 -10.20 4.76 -1.27
N PHE A 305 -10.48 4.21 -2.46
CA PHE A 305 -9.52 4.19 -3.57
C PHE A 305 -9.08 5.59 -4.00
N LEU A 306 -10.03 6.50 -4.20
CA LEU A 306 -9.73 7.88 -4.61
C LEU A 306 -8.90 8.61 -3.56
N ALA A 307 -9.22 8.45 -2.28
CA ALA A 307 -8.46 9.01 -1.17
C ALA A 307 -7.03 8.48 -1.12
N GLY A 308 -6.83 7.17 -1.36
CA GLY A 308 -5.50 6.57 -1.47
C GLY A 308 -4.73 7.02 -2.72
N TYR A 309 -5.41 7.28 -3.84
CA TYR A 309 -4.79 7.82 -5.05
C TYR A 309 -4.36 9.28 -4.85
N SER A 310 -5.22 10.07 -4.22
CA SER A 310 -5.07 11.52 -3.99
C SER A 310 -4.79 11.87 -2.53
N VAL A 311 -3.79 11.22 -1.94
CA VAL A 311 -3.37 11.42 -0.54
C VAL A 311 -3.18 12.90 -0.20
N GLU A 312 -2.52 13.69 -1.05
CA GLU A 312 -2.31 15.12 -0.78
C GLU A 312 -3.61 15.91 -0.70
N LEU A 313 -4.59 15.60 -1.55
CA LEU A 313 -5.87 16.31 -1.56
C LEU A 313 -6.66 16.01 -0.29
N LEU A 314 -6.61 14.75 0.19
CA LEU A 314 -7.24 14.37 1.45
C LEU A 314 -6.62 15.12 2.63
N PHE A 315 -5.29 15.07 2.78
CA PHE A 315 -4.63 15.75 3.90
C PHE A 315 -4.77 17.27 3.81
N SER A 316 -4.71 17.85 2.61
CA SER A 316 -5.01 19.28 2.42
C SER A 316 -6.44 19.64 2.83
N ALA A 317 -7.41 18.75 2.61
CA ALA A 317 -8.78 18.97 3.07
C ALA A 317 -8.89 18.87 4.60
N LEU A 318 -8.22 17.89 5.22
CA LEU A 318 -8.17 17.75 6.68
C LEU A 318 -7.51 18.97 7.33
N ASP A 319 -6.39 19.45 6.80
CA ASP A 319 -5.69 20.64 7.31
C ASP A 319 -6.60 21.87 7.27
N LYS A 320 -7.37 22.05 6.19
CA LYS A 320 -8.36 23.15 6.10
C LYS A 320 -9.44 23.05 7.18
N ILE A 321 -9.91 21.85 7.48
CA ILE A 321 -10.89 21.62 8.54
C ILE A 321 -10.28 21.96 9.91
N VAL A 322 -9.05 21.51 10.19
CA VAL A 322 -8.34 21.80 11.44
C VAL A 322 -8.13 23.30 11.63
N VAL A 323 -7.73 24.01 10.57
CA VAL A 323 -7.58 25.48 10.60
C VAL A 323 -8.91 26.15 10.90
N ALA A 324 -10.01 25.75 10.25
CA ALA A 324 -11.33 26.32 10.51
C ALA A 324 -11.78 26.18 11.97
N PHE A 325 -11.52 25.03 12.60
CA PHE A 325 -11.83 24.82 14.02
C PHE A 325 -10.88 25.60 14.95
N THR A 326 -9.61 25.74 14.58
CA THR A 326 -8.61 26.45 15.40
C THR A 326 -8.84 27.97 15.38
N SER A 327 -9.12 28.56 14.21
CA SER A 327 -9.46 29.99 14.07
C SER A 327 -10.73 30.38 14.83
N SER A 328 -11.68 29.45 15.00
CA SER A 328 -12.90 29.70 15.78
C SER A 328 -12.65 29.84 17.30
N LYS A 329 -11.53 29.29 17.80
CA LYS A 329 -11.17 29.30 19.22
C LYS A 329 -10.52 30.61 19.64
N GLU A 330 -9.76 31.27 18.76
CA GLU A 330 -9.17 32.59 19.03
C GLU A 330 -10.20 33.73 19.02
N LEU A 331 -11.33 33.58 18.32
CA LEU A 331 -12.43 34.55 18.33
C LEU A 331 -13.35 34.46 19.57
N ARG A 332 -13.09 33.50 20.48
CA ARG A 332 -13.89 33.26 21.71
C ARG A 332 -13.07 33.36 23.00
N ALA A 333 -11.79 33.73 22.92
CA ALA A 333 -10.93 34.02 24.07
C ALA A 333 -10.73 35.53 24.19
#